data_AF-A0A6I9PMC3-F1
#
_entry.id   AF-A0A6I9PMC3-F1
#
_cell.length_a   1.000
_cell.length_b   1.000
_cell.length_c   1.000
_cell.angle_alpha   90.00
_cell.angle_beta   90.00
_cell.angle_gamma   90.00
#
_symmetry.space_group_name_H-M   'P 1'
#
loop_
_entity.id
_entity.type
_entity.pdbx_description
1 polymer ?
#
loop_
_entity_poly.entity_id
_entity_poly.type
_entity_poly.pdbx_seq_one_letter_code
_entity_poly.pdbx_strand_id
1 'polypeptide(L)'
;TLVKQLDTILCTLNDILNESSKLLWELRQDAAACLGLLCTVLSYEAERIFKWLFIKFTTGSRDEVKLLYLVAAQRALEAAGERKAFSHVMQLVMSNLQSILENVDTPELLCHSVKCILQVARCYPHVFSTNFRDTVDILVGWHIDHTQKHSLTQQVSGQWGFIICTKLVLVFKL
;
A
#
# COMPACT_ATOMS: atom_id res chain seq x y z
N THR A 1 -15.89 -23.80 4.68
CA THR A 1 -15.87 -22.62 3.77
C THR A 1 -14.65 -21.78 4.09
N LEU A 2 -14.06 -21.14 3.07
CA LEU A 2 -12.76 -20.44 3.13
C LEU A 2 -12.64 -19.45 4.30
N VAL A 3 -13.72 -18.75 4.63
CA VAL A 3 -13.81 -17.82 5.78
C VAL A 3 -13.44 -18.49 7.11
N LYS A 4 -13.85 -19.73 7.34
CA LYS A 4 -13.54 -20.47 8.58
C LYS A 4 -12.05 -20.77 8.73
N GLN A 5 -11.31 -20.76 7.63
CA GLN A 5 -9.87 -21.00 7.59
C GLN A 5 -9.07 -19.70 7.44
N LEU A 6 -9.73 -18.54 7.43
CA LEU A 6 -9.08 -17.26 7.17
C LEU A 6 -7.94 -17.00 8.16
N ASP A 7 -8.17 -17.20 9.46
CA ASP A 7 -7.13 -17.01 10.47
C ASP A 7 -5.94 -17.94 10.26
N THR A 8 -6.19 -19.21 9.97
CA THR A 8 -5.14 -20.19 9.65
C THR A 8 -4.34 -19.75 8.44
N ILE A 9 -5.00 -19.32 7.36
CA ILE A 9 -4.35 -18.87 6.12
C ILE A 9 -3.54 -17.60 6.38
N LEU A 10 -4.08 -16.62 7.11
CA LEU A 10 -3.37 -15.39 7.47
C LEU A 10 -2.13 -15.68 8.32
N CYS A 11 -2.23 -16.60 9.28
CA CYS A 11 -1.09 -17.05 10.07
C CYS A 11 -0.02 -17.71 9.19
N THR A 12 -0.40 -18.66 8.33
CA THR A 12 0.55 -19.35 7.44
C THR A 12 1.24 -18.38 6.48
N LEU A 13 0.49 -17.46 5.86
CA LEU A 13 1.07 -16.44 4.99
C LEU A 13 2.01 -15.53 5.78
N ASN A 14 1.62 -15.09 6.98
CA ASN A 14 2.47 -14.30 7.85
C ASN A 14 3.79 -15.00 8.18
N ASP A 15 3.76 -16.31 8.45
CA ASP A 15 4.97 -17.07 8.74
C ASP A 15 5.91 -17.10 7.54
N ILE A 16 5.38 -17.31 6.33
CA ILE A 16 6.15 -17.24 5.08
C ILE A 16 6.75 -15.83 4.89
N LEU A 17 5.95 -14.77 5.04
CA LEU A 17 6.42 -13.39 4.89
C LEU A 17 7.54 -13.04 5.87
N ASN A 18 7.50 -13.62 7.07
CA ASN A 18 8.49 -13.43 8.12
C ASN A 18 9.70 -14.37 8.02
N GLU A 19 9.76 -15.26 7.03
CA GLU A 19 10.94 -16.08 6.83
C GLU A 19 12.19 -15.21 6.61
N SER A 20 13.29 -15.60 7.25
CA SER A 20 14.55 -14.84 7.30
C SER A 20 15.47 -15.13 6.12
N SER A 21 15.28 -16.27 5.46
CA SER A 21 16.13 -16.70 4.35
C SER A 21 15.95 -15.81 3.12
N LYS A 22 17.04 -15.18 2.67
CA LYS A 22 17.08 -14.41 1.43
C LYS A 22 16.82 -15.26 0.18
N LEU A 23 17.11 -16.57 0.25
CA LEU A 23 16.85 -17.50 -0.86
C LEU A 23 15.35 -17.68 -1.13
N LEU A 24 14.51 -17.37 -0.15
CA LEU A 24 13.06 -17.49 -0.24
C LEU A 24 12.37 -16.15 -0.57
N TRP A 25 13.12 -15.16 -1.06
CA TRP A 25 12.56 -13.85 -1.37
C TRP A 25 11.42 -13.91 -2.40
N GLU A 26 11.58 -14.71 -3.46
CA GLU A 26 10.54 -14.89 -4.47
C GLU A 26 9.27 -15.52 -3.87
N LEU A 27 9.44 -16.56 -3.03
CA LEU A 27 8.33 -17.18 -2.30
C LEU A 27 7.60 -16.18 -1.39
N ARG A 28 8.35 -15.29 -0.72
CA ARG A 28 7.79 -14.22 0.13
C ARG A 28 6.96 -13.23 -0.70
N GLN A 29 7.44 -12.87 -1.88
CA GLN A 29 6.69 -12.01 -2.81
C GLN A 29 5.41 -12.69 -3.31
N ASP A 30 5.48 -13.98 -3.66
CA ASP A 30 4.31 -14.76 -4.07
C ASP A 30 3.29 -14.90 -2.93
N ALA A 31 3.75 -15.08 -1.68
CA ALA A 31 2.88 -15.09 -0.51
C ALA A 31 2.18 -13.73 -0.29
N ALA A 32 2.90 -12.62 -0.49
CA ALA A 32 2.32 -11.28 -0.40
C ALA A 32 1.26 -11.06 -1.50
N ALA A 33 1.55 -11.50 -2.73
CA ALA A 33 0.58 -11.45 -3.82
C ALA A 33 -0.66 -12.31 -3.54
N CYS A 34 -0.47 -13.53 -3.01
CA CYS A 34 -1.55 -14.42 -2.57
C CYS A 34 -2.43 -13.75 -1.51
N LEU A 35 -1.84 -13.06 -0.53
CA LEU A 35 -2.58 -12.32 0.48
C LEU A 35 -3.46 -11.22 -0.13
N GLY A 36 -2.93 -10.47 -1.11
CA GLY A 36 -3.70 -9.44 -1.80
C GLY A 36 -4.88 -10.01 -2.62
N LEU A 37 -4.65 -11.12 -3.32
CA LEU A 37 -5.70 -11.84 -4.05
C LEU A 37 -6.75 -12.42 -3.11
N LEU A 38 -6.34 -13.01 -1.98
CA LEU A 38 -7.24 -13.52 -0.94
C LEU A 38 -8.17 -12.41 -0.43
N CYS A 39 -7.62 -11.22 -0.16
CA CYS A 39 -8.41 -10.05 0.24
C CYS A 39 -9.48 -9.68 -0.81
N THR A 40 -9.14 -9.79 -2.09
CA THR A 40 -10.06 -9.48 -3.20
C THR A 40 -11.16 -10.54 -3.33
N VAL A 41 -10.80 -11.83 -3.24
CA VAL A 41 -11.74 -12.96 -3.29
C VAL A 41 -12.70 -12.90 -2.10
N LEU A 42 -12.20 -12.57 -0.92
CA LEU A 42 -12.96 -12.40 0.32
C LEU A 42 -13.33 -10.93 0.56
N SER A 43 -13.77 -10.21 -0.47
CA SER A 43 -14.04 -8.77 -0.37
C SER A 43 -14.99 -8.35 0.76
N TYR A 44 -15.89 -9.24 1.19
CA TYR A 44 -16.78 -9.02 2.35
C TYR A 44 -16.07 -9.09 3.71
N GLU A 45 -14.89 -9.72 3.79
CA GLU A 45 -13.97 -9.71 4.94
C GLU A 45 -12.80 -8.72 4.75
N ALA A 46 -12.83 -7.89 3.70
CA ALA A 46 -11.71 -7.01 3.36
C ALA A 46 -11.32 -6.10 4.53
N GLU A 47 -12.31 -5.60 5.29
CA GLU A 47 -12.05 -4.75 6.45
C GLU A 47 -11.15 -5.45 7.48
N ARG A 48 -11.48 -6.71 7.79
CA ARG A 48 -10.73 -7.54 8.73
C ARG A 48 -9.31 -7.82 8.22
N ILE A 49 -9.18 -8.15 6.94
CA ILE A 49 -7.89 -8.46 6.33
C ILE A 49 -7.00 -7.21 6.28
N PHE A 50 -7.53 -6.05 5.87
CA PHE A 50 -6.77 -4.80 5.87
C PHE A 50 -6.37 -4.36 7.29
N LYS A 51 -7.27 -4.46 8.28
CA LYS A 51 -6.90 -4.18 9.68
C LYS A 51 -5.76 -5.07 10.15
N TRP A 52 -5.85 -6.37 9.89
CA TRP A 52 -4.79 -7.32 10.22
C TRP A 52 -3.47 -6.96 9.54
N LEU A 53 -3.51 -6.66 8.24
CA LEU A 53 -2.34 -6.30 7.44
C LEU A 53 -1.67 -5.04 7.98
N PHE A 54 -2.43 -3.98 8.26
CA PHE A 54 -1.88 -2.72 8.77
C PHE A 54 -1.37 -2.85 10.20
N ILE A 55 -2.01 -3.65 11.05
CA ILE A 55 -1.47 -3.97 12.39
C ILE A 55 -0.12 -4.70 12.27
N LYS A 56 0.01 -5.66 11.37
CA LYS A 56 1.27 -6.38 11.14
C LYS A 56 2.36 -5.48 10.56
N PHE A 57 2.00 -4.55 9.69
CA PHE A 57 2.91 -3.53 9.19
C PHE A 57 3.46 -2.63 10.31
N THR A 58 2.57 -2.08 11.15
CA THR A 58 2.97 -1.11 12.19
C THR A 58 3.73 -1.75 13.34
N THR A 59 3.40 -3.00 13.69
CA THR A 59 4.10 -3.75 14.76
C THR A 59 5.38 -4.43 14.30
N GLY A 60 5.60 -4.56 12.98
CA GLY A 60 6.80 -5.16 12.42
C GLY A 60 8.02 -4.27 12.62
N SER A 61 9.20 -4.87 12.86
CA SER A 61 10.47 -4.14 12.99
C SER A 61 11.35 -4.21 11.73
N ARG A 62 11.13 -5.20 10.86
CA ARG A 62 11.92 -5.40 9.64
C ARG A 62 11.26 -4.74 8.44
N ASP A 63 11.95 -3.76 7.86
CA ASP A 63 11.45 -3.03 6.68
C ASP A 63 11.20 -3.93 5.47
N GLU A 64 12.01 -4.98 5.28
CA GLU A 64 11.77 -5.98 4.23
C GLU A 64 10.41 -6.69 4.37
N VAL A 65 9.93 -6.93 5.59
CA VAL A 65 8.62 -7.54 5.84
C VAL A 65 7.52 -6.50 5.69
N LYS A 66 7.75 -5.27 6.18
CA LYS A 66 6.83 -4.14 5.98
C LYS A 66 6.56 -3.88 4.50
N LEU A 67 7.60 -3.94 3.67
CA LEU A 67 7.49 -3.84 2.22
C LEU A 67 6.56 -4.91 1.65
N LEU A 68 6.66 -6.17 2.12
CA LEU A 68 5.78 -7.25 1.67
C LEU A 68 4.31 -7.01 2.03
N TYR A 69 4.01 -6.43 3.20
CA TYR A 69 2.63 -6.04 3.52
C TYR A 69 2.10 -4.93 2.61
N LEU A 70 2.93 -3.93 2.27
CA LEU A 70 2.55 -2.91 1.29
C LEU A 70 2.36 -3.51 -0.11
N VAL A 71 3.17 -4.49 -0.52
CA VAL A 71 2.96 -5.24 -1.76
C VAL A 71 1.62 -5.96 -1.72
N ALA A 72 1.29 -6.66 -0.63
CA ALA A 72 0.00 -7.33 -0.49
C ALA A 72 -1.19 -6.35 -0.58
N ALA A 73 -1.08 -5.19 0.08
CA ALA A 73 -2.09 -4.13 -0.01
C ALA A 73 -2.22 -3.58 -1.43
N GLN A 74 -1.09 -3.32 -2.11
CA GLN A 74 -1.07 -2.88 -3.51
C GLN A 74 -1.77 -3.89 -4.41
N ARG A 75 -1.44 -5.19 -4.28
CA ARG A 75 -2.06 -6.25 -5.08
C ARG A 75 -3.56 -6.36 -4.85
N ALA A 76 -4.02 -6.21 -3.62
CA ALA A 76 -5.45 -6.15 -3.31
C ALA A 76 -6.12 -4.95 -4.01
N LEU A 77 -5.52 -3.76 -3.91
CA LEU A 77 -6.06 -2.52 -4.50
C LEU A 77 -6.08 -2.56 -6.03
N GLU A 78 -5.04 -3.14 -6.65
CA GLU A 78 -4.98 -3.39 -8.10
C GLU A 78 -6.12 -4.29 -8.55
N ALA A 79 -6.29 -5.44 -7.89
CA ALA A 79 -7.31 -6.43 -8.26
C ALA A 79 -8.75 -5.95 -7.97
N ALA A 80 -8.95 -5.12 -6.93
CA ALA A 80 -10.27 -4.55 -6.62
C ALA A 80 -10.64 -3.35 -7.50
N GLY A 81 -9.64 -2.65 -8.05
CA GLY A 81 -9.81 -1.41 -8.81
C GLY A 81 -10.72 -1.54 -10.03
N GLU A 82 -10.79 -2.73 -10.63
CA GLU A 82 -11.67 -3.02 -11.78
C GLU A 82 -13.14 -3.18 -11.39
N ARG A 83 -13.43 -3.60 -10.15
CA ARG A 83 -14.77 -3.98 -9.69
C ARG A 83 -15.34 -3.09 -8.58
N LYS A 84 -14.55 -2.12 -8.11
CA LYS A 84 -14.85 -1.27 -6.94
C LYS A 84 -15.27 -2.06 -5.69
N ALA A 85 -14.72 -3.27 -5.54
CA ALA A 85 -15.12 -4.25 -4.52
C ALA A 85 -14.90 -3.77 -3.08
N PHE A 86 -14.02 -2.79 -2.87
CA PHE A 86 -13.62 -2.29 -1.55
C PHE A 86 -14.24 -0.93 -1.19
N SER A 87 -15.30 -0.50 -1.88
CA SER A 87 -15.91 0.82 -1.65
C SER A 87 -16.24 1.07 -0.17
N HIS A 88 -16.71 0.05 0.56
CA HIS A 88 -17.09 0.15 1.97
C HIS A 88 -15.90 0.29 2.95
N VAL A 89 -14.70 -0.15 2.56
CA VAL A 89 -13.49 -0.12 3.43
C VAL A 89 -12.49 0.94 3.01
N MET A 90 -12.67 1.60 1.88
CA MET A 90 -11.62 2.43 1.30
C MET A 90 -11.24 3.63 2.18
N GLN A 91 -12.18 4.18 2.95
CA GLN A 91 -11.90 5.23 3.94
C GLN A 91 -10.94 4.74 5.04
N LEU A 92 -11.14 3.51 5.53
CA LEU A 92 -10.22 2.87 6.48
C LEU A 92 -8.84 2.67 5.83
N VAL A 93 -8.80 2.15 4.61
CA VAL A 93 -7.54 1.90 3.89
C VAL A 93 -6.76 3.20 3.70
N MET A 94 -7.42 4.26 3.22
CA MET A 94 -6.78 5.56 3.02
C MET A 94 -6.25 6.15 4.33
N SER A 95 -7.03 6.08 5.42
CA SER A 95 -6.61 6.60 6.73
C SER A 95 -5.36 5.87 7.26
N ASN A 96 -5.30 4.54 7.09
CA ASN A 96 -4.11 3.77 7.48
C ASN A 96 -2.92 4.08 6.58
N LEU A 97 -3.12 4.18 5.26
CA LEU A 97 -2.04 4.53 4.32
C LEU A 97 -1.48 5.93 4.59
N GLN A 98 -2.32 6.90 4.95
CA GLN A 98 -1.89 8.24 5.34
C GLN A 98 -1.04 8.19 6.62
N SER A 99 -1.50 7.48 7.65
CA SER A 99 -0.72 7.29 8.88
C SER A 99 0.61 6.58 8.62
N ILE A 100 0.63 5.59 7.72
CA ILE A 100 1.87 4.95 7.30
C ILE A 100 2.79 5.97 6.62
N LEU A 101 2.28 6.74 5.66
CA LEU A 101 3.06 7.72 4.91
C LEU A 101 3.70 8.78 5.81
N GLU A 102 3.05 9.15 6.91
CA GLU A 102 3.57 10.08 7.92
C GLU A 102 4.69 9.50 8.78
N ASN A 103 4.78 8.17 8.91
CA ASN A 103 5.68 7.48 9.84
C ASN A 103 6.71 6.57 9.14
N VAL A 104 6.76 6.53 7.80
CA VAL A 104 7.80 5.77 7.10
C VAL A 104 9.12 6.51 7.22
N ASP A 105 10.19 5.77 7.50
CA ASP A 105 11.53 6.36 7.64
C ASP A 105 12.47 5.95 6.49
N THR A 106 12.01 5.04 5.62
CA THR A 106 12.80 4.58 4.46
C THR A 106 12.15 4.96 3.13
N PRO A 107 12.96 5.37 2.14
CA PRO A 107 12.48 5.71 0.81
C PRO A 107 11.76 4.56 0.09
N GLU A 108 12.18 3.31 0.32
CA GLU A 108 11.54 2.14 -0.25
C GLU A 108 10.11 1.95 0.28
N LEU A 109 9.90 2.17 1.58
CA LEU A 109 8.57 2.12 2.20
C LEU A 109 7.70 3.28 1.75
N LEU A 110 8.27 4.49 1.64
CA LEU A 110 7.59 5.66 1.07
C LEU A 110 7.07 5.35 -0.34
N CYS A 111 7.95 4.86 -1.22
CA CYS A 111 7.62 4.54 -2.60
C CYS A 111 6.46 3.52 -2.71
N HIS A 112 6.46 2.47 -1.89
CA HIS A 112 5.38 1.47 -1.91
C HIS A 112 4.07 1.98 -1.28
N SER A 113 4.15 2.82 -0.26
CA SER A 113 2.98 3.47 0.35
C SER A 113 2.30 4.40 -0.66
N VAL A 114 3.11 5.18 -1.39
CA VAL A 114 2.64 6.06 -2.48
C VAL A 114 1.99 5.26 -3.61
N LYS A 115 2.55 4.13 -4.02
CA LYS A 115 1.91 3.25 -5.02
C LYS A 115 0.51 2.81 -4.59
N CYS A 116 0.34 2.45 -3.32
CA CYS A 116 -0.97 2.10 -2.78
C CYS A 116 -1.94 3.29 -2.83
N ILE A 117 -1.50 4.47 -2.35
CA ILE A 117 -2.30 5.70 -2.35
C ILE A 117 -2.69 6.11 -3.77
N LEU A 118 -1.77 6.02 -4.73
CA LEU A 118 -2.05 6.29 -6.14
C LEU A 118 -3.15 5.39 -6.69
N GLN A 119 -3.17 4.12 -6.26
CA GLN A 119 -4.22 3.21 -6.69
C GLN A 119 -5.58 3.53 -6.05
N VAL A 120 -5.59 3.99 -4.80
CA VAL A 120 -6.79 4.58 -4.17
C VAL A 120 -7.24 5.81 -4.93
N ALA A 121 -6.34 6.73 -5.27
CA ALA A 121 -6.63 7.94 -6.01
C ALA A 121 -7.26 7.66 -7.39
N ARG A 122 -6.75 6.63 -8.09
CA ARG A 122 -7.26 6.21 -9.40
C ARG A 122 -8.67 5.60 -9.31
N CYS A 123 -8.91 4.70 -8.36
CA CYS A 123 -10.14 3.91 -8.30
C CYS A 123 -11.25 4.57 -7.45
N TYR A 124 -10.85 5.38 -6.46
CA TYR A 124 -11.71 6.01 -5.45
C TYR A 124 -11.30 7.48 -5.21
N PRO A 125 -11.34 8.34 -6.24
CA PRO A 125 -10.82 9.72 -6.17
C PRO A 125 -11.48 10.57 -5.07
N HIS A 126 -12.76 10.31 -4.78
CA HIS A 126 -13.49 11.00 -3.70
C HIS A 126 -12.86 10.72 -2.32
N VAL A 127 -12.36 9.50 -2.08
CA VAL A 127 -11.69 9.13 -0.83
C VAL A 127 -10.33 9.83 -0.73
N PHE A 128 -9.57 9.88 -1.81
CA PHE A 128 -8.25 10.51 -1.80
C PHE A 128 -8.32 12.04 -1.69
N SER A 129 -9.37 12.67 -2.22
CA SER A 129 -9.49 14.13 -2.31
C SER A 129 -9.31 14.86 -0.97
N THR A 130 -9.74 14.24 0.13
CA THR A 130 -9.64 14.78 1.49
C THR A 130 -8.22 14.76 2.04
N ASN A 131 -7.37 13.85 1.56
CA ASN A 131 -6.00 13.65 2.05
C ASN A 131 -4.94 14.21 1.09
N PHE A 132 -5.35 14.70 -0.09
CA PHE A 132 -4.43 15.13 -1.14
C PHE A 132 -3.36 16.12 -0.65
N ARG A 133 -3.80 17.14 0.09
CA ARG A 133 -2.90 18.22 0.52
C ARG A 133 -1.79 17.66 1.41
N ASP A 134 -2.17 16.85 2.40
CA ASP A 134 -1.25 16.26 3.36
C ASP A 134 -0.32 15.25 2.68
N THR A 135 -0.86 14.42 1.77
CA THR A 135 -0.03 13.51 0.95
C THR A 135 1.01 14.28 0.15
N VAL A 136 0.65 15.39 -0.53
CA VAL A 136 1.63 16.18 -1.30
C VAL A 136 2.63 16.88 -0.40
N ASP A 137 2.19 17.44 0.72
CA ASP A 137 3.07 18.13 1.67
C ASP A 137 4.17 17.21 2.20
N ILE A 138 3.79 16.01 2.64
CA ILE A 138 4.74 14.98 3.10
C ILE A 138 5.72 14.65 1.99
N LEU A 139 5.22 14.34 0.79
CA LEU A 139 6.10 13.98 -0.30
C LEU A 139 7.07 15.14 -0.60
N VAL A 140 6.62 16.40 -0.57
CA VAL A 140 7.46 17.55 -0.91
C VAL A 140 8.58 17.67 0.11
N GLY A 141 8.25 17.45 1.40
CA GLY A 141 9.24 17.28 2.46
C GLY A 141 10.29 16.22 2.12
N TRP A 142 9.88 15.04 1.66
CA TRP A 142 10.79 13.96 1.25
C TRP A 142 11.67 14.30 0.05
N HIS A 143 11.19 15.11 -0.91
CA HIS A 143 11.99 15.48 -2.11
C HIS A 143 13.01 16.58 -1.83
N ILE A 144 12.69 17.50 -0.91
CA ILE A 144 13.58 18.59 -0.52
C ILE A 144 14.59 18.15 0.55
N ASP A 145 14.43 16.96 1.14
CA ASP A 145 15.40 16.42 2.08
C ASP A 145 16.76 16.14 1.39
N HIS A 146 17.74 17.01 1.65
CA HIS A 146 19.09 16.98 1.07
C HIS A 146 19.96 15.85 1.64
N THR A 147 19.47 15.08 2.62
CA THR A 147 20.18 13.92 3.18
C THR A 147 19.90 12.63 2.40
N GLN A 148 18.96 12.66 1.44
CA GLN A 148 18.55 11.49 0.65
C GLN A 148 19.47 11.21 -0.55
N LYS A 149 19.67 9.93 -0.88
CA LYS A 149 20.48 9.53 -2.05
C LYS A 149 19.84 10.02 -3.35
N HIS A 150 20.65 10.55 -4.26
CA HIS A 150 20.23 11.15 -5.54
C HIS A 150 19.40 10.21 -6.44
N SER A 151 19.55 8.88 -6.31
CA SER A 151 18.76 7.86 -7.00
C SER A 151 17.27 7.87 -6.59
N LEU A 152 16.99 8.24 -5.35
CA LEU A 152 15.64 8.32 -4.80
C LEU A 152 14.93 9.58 -5.28
N THR A 153 15.63 10.72 -5.30
CA THR A 153 15.11 11.96 -5.88
C THR A 153 14.59 11.70 -7.29
N GLN A 154 15.29 10.92 -8.11
CA GLN A 154 14.89 10.59 -9.48
C GLN A 154 13.70 9.61 -9.57
N GLN A 155 13.67 8.57 -8.72
CA GLN A 155 12.56 7.60 -8.71
C GLN A 155 11.26 8.22 -8.18
N VAL A 156 11.35 9.01 -7.11
CA VAL A 156 10.19 9.76 -6.61
C VAL A 156 9.80 10.80 -7.67
N SER A 157 10.73 11.47 -8.38
CA SER A 157 10.42 12.43 -9.50
C SER A 157 9.56 11.83 -10.61
N GLY A 158 9.80 10.58 -11.01
CA GLY A 158 8.94 9.89 -11.98
C GLY A 158 7.52 9.64 -11.44
N GLN A 159 7.40 9.30 -10.16
CA GLN A 159 6.11 9.07 -9.49
C GLN A 159 5.40 10.37 -9.11
N TRP A 160 6.16 11.43 -8.85
CA TRP A 160 5.74 12.81 -8.62
C TRP A 160 5.03 13.36 -9.84
N GLY A 161 5.62 13.17 -11.02
CA GLY A 161 4.99 13.45 -12.29
C GLY A 161 3.64 12.76 -12.39
N PHE A 162 3.50 11.52 -11.93
CA PHE A 162 2.22 10.82 -11.92
C PHE A 162 1.23 11.41 -10.90
N ILE A 163 1.59 11.70 -9.65
CA ILE A 163 0.66 12.31 -8.66
C ILE A 163 0.19 13.70 -9.11
N ILE A 164 1.13 14.53 -9.59
CA ILE A 164 0.86 15.88 -10.09
C ILE A 164 0.07 15.81 -11.41
N CYS A 165 0.42 14.92 -12.34
CA CYS A 165 -0.37 14.68 -13.56
C CYS A 165 -1.73 14.07 -13.27
N THR A 166 -1.86 13.22 -12.24
CA THR A 166 -3.16 12.66 -11.82
C THR A 166 -4.05 13.80 -11.34
N LYS A 167 -3.51 14.88 -10.75
CA LYS A 167 -4.28 16.12 -10.54
C LYS A 167 -4.48 16.97 -11.80
N LEU A 168 -3.52 17.10 -12.71
CA LEU A 168 -3.78 17.82 -13.96
C LEU A 168 -4.86 17.13 -14.83
N VAL A 169 -4.94 15.79 -14.79
CA VAL A 169 -5.89 15.02 -15.59
C VAL A 169 -7.22 14.77 -14.84
N LEU A 170 -7.22 14.49 -13.53
CA LEU A 170 -8.47 14.28 -12.78
C LEU A 170 -9.09 15.54 -12.17
N VAL A 171 -8.31 16.60 -11.89
CA VAL A 171 -8.84 17.84 -11.28
C VAL A 171 -9.10 18.93 -12.34
N PHE A 172 -8.37 18.95 -13.47
CA PHE A 172 -8.48 20.05 -14.43
C PHE A 172 -9.24 19.80 -15.74
N LYS A 173 -9.57 18.57 -16.15
CA LYS A 173 -10.29 18.34 -17.43
C LYS A 173 -9.75 19.24 -18.57
N LEU A 174 -8.43 19.19 -18.80
CA LEU A 174 -7.87 19.55 -20.11
C LEU A 174 -7.80 18.28 -20.94
#